data_AF-A0A920UNW3-F1
#
_entry.id   AF-A0A920UNW3-F1
#
_cell.length_a   1.000
_cell.length_b   1.000
_cell.length_c   1.000
_cell.angle_alpha   90.00
_cell.angle_beta   90.00
_cell.angle_gamma   90.00
#
_symmetry.space_group_name_H-M   'P 1'
#
loop_
_entity.id
_entity.type
_entity.pdbx_description
1 polymer ?
#
loop_
_entity_poly.entity_id
_entity_poly.type
_entity_poly.pdbx_seq_one_letter_code
_entity_poly.pdbx_strand_id
1 'polypeptide(L)' 'MQTVEDIILSSDQRGISLLRKYLQKEFCTKAAVTVLDNPGTVIITTGFLYTFCRIYRD' A
#
# COMPACT_ATOMS: atom_id res chain seq x y z
N MET A 1 14.54 -15.84 -3.49
CA MET A 1 14.56 -15.23 -2.15
C MET A 1 13.30 -14.40 -2.01
N GLN A 2 12.52 -14.57 -0.93
CA GLN A 2 11.32 -13.75 -0.69
C GLN A 2 11.74 -12.37 -0.16
N THR A 3 11.14 -11.31 -0.70
CA THR A 3 11.33 -9.91 -0.27
C THR A 3 10.33 -9.52 0.81
N VAL A 4 10.56 -8.43 1.54
CA VAL A 4 9.59 -7.94 2.54
C VAL A 4 8.27 -7.55 1.86
N GLU A 5 8.34 -7.01 0.66
CA GLU A 5 7.19 -6.72 -0.20
C GLU A 5 6.38 -7.98 -0.54
N ASP A 6 7.05 -9.12 -0.78
CA ASP A 6 6.37 -10.39 -1.03
C ASP A 6 5.59 -10.87 0.22
N ILE A 7 6.17 -10.68 1.41
CA ILE A 7 5.54 -11.05 2.67
C ILE A 7 4.32 -10.16 2.93
N ILE A 8 4.46 -8.85 2.75
CA ILE A 8 3.37 -7.87 2.97
C ILE A 8 2.21 -8.12 2.00
N LEU A 9 2.51 -8.42 0.74
CA LEU A 9 1.49 -8.67 -0.28
C LEU A 9 0.96 -10.11 -0.28
N SER A 10 1.50 -11.01 0.55
CA SER A 10 1.13 -12.43 0.57
C SER A 10 -0.34 -12.69 0.89
N SER A 11 -0.99 -11.76 1.61
CA SER A 11 -2.39 -11.83 2.02
C SER A 11 -3.23 -10.70 1.43
N ASP A 12 -2.84 -10.17 0.26
CA ASP A 12 -3.57 -9.09 -0.41
C ASP A 12 -5.01 -9.52 -0.75
N GLN A 13 -6.00 -8.85 -0.13
CA GLN A 13 -7.43 -9.03 -0.40
C GLN A 13 -8.05 -7.86 -1.17
N ARG A 14 -7.29 -6.79 -1.41
CA ARG A 14 -7.79 -5.53 -1.96
C ARG A 14 -7.21 -5.17 -3.32
N GLY A 15 -6.37 -6.05 -3.88
CA GLY A 15 -5.74 -5.86 -5.18
C GLY A 15 -4.56 -4.88 -5.13
N ILE A 16 -3.97 -4.66 -3.95
CA ILE A 16 -2.78 -3.79 -3.80
C ILE A 16 -1.58 -4.35 -4.57
N SER A 17 -1.49 -5.68 -4.69
CA SER A 17 -0.46 -6.36 -5.47
C SER A 17 -0.45 -5.93 -6.96
N LEU A 18 -1.58 -5.49 -7.52
CA LEU A 18 -1.68 -4.99 -8.90
C LEU A 18 -0.87 -3.69 -9.11
N LEU A 19 -0.66 -2.92 -8.05
CA LEU A 19 0.09 -1.66 -8.12
C LEU A 19 1.60 -1.90 -8.22
N ARG A 20 2.09 -3.09 -7.86
CA ARG A 20 3.52 -3.39 -7.76
C ARG A 20 4.30 -3.11 -9.03
N LYS A 21 3.70 -3.34 -10.21
CA LYS A 21 4.32 -3.07 -11.51
C LYS A 21 4.59 -1.58 -11.78
N TYR A 22 3.94 -0.69 -11.03
CA TYR A 22 4.13 0.76 -11.11
C TYR A 22 5.00 1.30 -9.97
N LEU A 23 5.32 0.48 -8.98
CA LEU A 23 6.16 0.86 -7.85
C LEU A 23 7.64 0.64 -8.16
N GLN A 24 8.48 1.45 -7.53
CA GLN A 24 9.92 1.23 -7.58
C GLN A 24 10.30 -0.06 -6.83
N LYS A 25 11.44 -0.65 -7.17
CA LYS A 25 12.04 -1.71 -6.35
C LYS A 25 12.32 -1.17 -4.94
N GLU A 26 12.23 -2.05 -3.94
CA GLU A 26 12.51 -1.75 -2.53
C GLU A 26 11.62 -0.62 -1.98
N PHE A 27 10.36 -0.52 -2.44
CA PHE A 27 9.48 0.58 -2.05
C PHE A 27 9.19 0.59 -0.54
N CYS A 28 9.17 -0.57 0.12
CA CYS A 28 9.02 -0.63 1.57
C CYS A 28 10.25 -0.06 2.28
N THR A 29 11.46 -0.45 1.85
CA THR A 29 12.72 0.06 2.40
C THR A 29 12.83 1.58 2.23
N LYS A 30 12.54 2.10 1.03
CA LYS A 30 12.59 3.54 0.75
C LYS A 30 11.58 4.33 1.56
N ALA A 31 10.37 3.82 1.73
CA ALA A 31 9.36 4.44 2.58
C ALA A 31 9.81 4.46 4.05
N ALA A 32 10.37 3.37 4.56
CA ALA A 32 10.89 3.29 5.92
C ALA A 32 12.00 4.32 6.17
N VAL A 33 12.98 4.42 5.28
CA VAL A 33 14.04 5.43 5.35
C VAL A 33 13.45 6.85 5.35
N THR A 34 12.47 7.13 4.50
CA THR A 34 11.82 8.44 4.43
C THR A 34 11.16 8.84 5.76
N VAL A 35 10.53 7.89 6.46
CA VAL A 35 9.95 8.12 7.79
C VAL A 35 11.03 8.38 8.83
N LEU A 36 12.13 7.61 8.81
CA LEU A 36 13.24 7.76 9.75
C LEU A 36 13.97 9.10 9.57
N ASP A 37 14.13 9.55 8.32
CA ASP A 37 14.80 10.81 7.98
C ASP A 37 13.98 12.06 8.35
N ASN A 38 12.66 11.91 8.60
CA ASN A 38 11.74 13.00 8.91
C ASN A 38 11.07 12.81 10.28
N PRO A 39 11.82 12.95 11.40
CA PRO A 39 11.26 12.83 12.73
C PRO A 39 10.31 13.99 13.03
N GLY A 40 9.19 13.71 13.70
CA GLY A 40 8.20 14.73 14.07
C GLY A 40 6.80 14.16 14.21
N THR A 41 5.81 15.04 14.31
CA THR A 41 4.40 14.63 14.33
C THR A 41 3.95 14.24 12.93
N VAL A 42 3.48 13.01 12.78
CA VAL A 42 2.96 12.48 11.52
C VAL A 42 1.44 12.29 11.60
N ILE A 43 0.74 12.59 10.50
CA ILE A 43 -0.68 12.27 10.35
C ILE A 43 -0.76 10.94 9.60
N ILE A 44 -1.31 9.93 10.25
CA ILE A 44 -1.60 8.64 9.61
C ILE A 44 -3.03 8.70 9.08
N THR A 45 -3.17 8.84 7.76
CA THR A 45 -4.47 8.79 7.10
C THR A 45 -4.77 7.36 6.66
N THR A 46 -5.88 6.80 7.13
CA THR A 46 -6.40 5.51 6.67
C THR A 46 -7.73 5.71 5.96
N GLY A 47 -7.98 4.91 4.92
CA GLY A 47 -9.19 4.98 4.12
C GLY A 47 -8.93 4.46 2.71
N PHE A 48 -9.60 3.37 2.35
CA PHE A 48 -9.79 2.97 0.96
C PHE A 48 -11.29 3.09 0.68
N LEU A 49 -11.68 4.03 -0.18
CA LEU A 49 -13.04 4.07 -0.71
C LEU A 49 -13.18 2.88 -1.68
N TYR A 50 -13.93 1.86 -1.28
CA TYR A 50 -14.48 0.95 -2.27
C TYR A 50 -15.46 1.75 -3.13
N THR A 51 -15.08 2.12 -4.35
CA THR A 51 -16.07 2.34 -5.41
C THR A 51 -16.60 0.98 -5.84
N PHE A 52 -17.43 0.40 -4.99
CA PHE A 52 -18.41 -0.61 -5.36
C PHE A 52 -19.74 -0.26 -4.67
N CYS A 53 -20.19 0.98 -4.88
CA CYS A 53 -21.62 1.22 -4.91
C CYS A 53 -22.13 0.53 -6.18
N ARG A 54 -22.62 -0.71 -6.03
CA ARG A 54 -23.63 -1.23 -6.96
C ARG A 54 -24.80 -0.26 -6.84
N ILE A 55 -24.87 0.71 -7.73
CA ILE A 55 -26.14 1.34 -8.07
C ILE A 55 -26.94 0.18 -8.65
N TYR A 56 -27.73 -0.48 -7.79
CA TYR A 56 -28.86 -1.26 -8.28
C TYR A 56 -29.70 -0.28 -9.10
N ARG A 57 -29.64 -0.46 -10.41
CA ARG A 57 -30.60 0.11 -11.34
C ARG A 57 -31.86 -0.74 -11.16
N ASP A 58 -32.83 -0.19 -10.44
CA ASP A 58 -34.23 -0.45 -10.77
C ASP A 58 -34.56 0.28 -12.08
#